data_AF-A0A917GV70-F1
#
_entry.id   AF-A0A917GV70-F1
#
_cell.length_a   1.000
_cell.length_b   1.000
_cell.length_c   1.000
_cell.angle_alpha   90.00
_cell.angle_beta   90.00
_cell.angle_gamma   90.00
#
_symmetry.space_group_name_H-M   'P 1'
#
loop_
_entity.id
_entity.type
_entity.pdbx_description
1 polymer ?
#
loop_
_entity_poly.entity_id
_entity_poly.type
_entity_poly.pdbx_seq_one_letter_code
_entity_poly.pdbx_strand_id
1 'polypeptide(L)'
;MSTMISYKLPCGSKMNYPEKLGYLTRKGNLVIFHSTSSKDYESYLIVPATKGIHIIKTGSMLEIALLYENLPLEEFEVRDSSGGFNYKLGTTLEELQDLLAQSTSD
;
A
#
# COMPACT_ATOMS: atom_id res chain seq x y z
N MET A 1 -8.18 -15.83 -14.62
CA MET A 1 -8.44 -15.86 -13.16
C MET A 1 -7.51 -14.86 -12.52
N SER A 2 -8.06 -13.88 -11.81
CA SER A 2 -7.25 -12.96 -11.01
C SER A 2 -6.76 -13.67 -9.76
N THR A 3 -5.45 -13.88 -9.70
CA THR A 3 -4.80 -14.41 -8.52
C THR A 3 -4.56 -13.29 -7.52
N MET A 4 -4.95 -13.50 -6.27
CA MET A 4 -4.84 -12.53 -5.19
C MET A 4 -3.93 -13.09 -4.10
N ILE A 5 -3.11 -12.23 -3.49
CA ILE A 5 -2.29 -12.56 -2.33
C ILE A 5 -2.99 -12.06 -1.08
N SER A 6 -3.23 -12.96 -0.13
CA SER A 6 -3.80 -12.60 1.17
C SER A 6 -2.75 -12.08 2.14
N TYR A 7 -3.14 -11.10 2.95
CA TYR A 7 -2.37 -10.59 4.08
C TYR A 7 -3.27 -10.32 5.28
N LYS A 8 -2.68 -10.12 6.46
CA LYS A 8 -3.39 -9.75 7.69
C LYS A 8 -2.95 -8.37 8.14
N LEU A 9 -3.94 -7.55 8.50
CA LEU A 9 -3.73 -6.29 9.20
C LEU A 9 -3.53 -6.54 10.71
N PRO A 10 -3.01 -5.55 11.47
CA PRO A 10 -2.74 -5.69 12.91
C PRO A 10 -3.98 -6.04 13.72
N CYS A 11 -5.14 -5.50 13.33
CA CYS A 11 -6.43 -5.83 13.93
C CYS A 11 -6.92 -7.26 13.63
N GLY A 12 -6.19 -8.02 12.80
CA GLY A 12 -6.51 -9.38 12.39
C GLY A 12 -7.42 -9.48 11.16
N SER A 13 -7.85 -8.35 10.58
CA SER A 13 -8.59 -8.33 9.32
C SER A 13 -7.76 -8.96 8.21
N LYS A 14 -8.37 -9.90 7.47
CA LYS A 14 -7.74 -10.55 6.31
C LYS A 14 -8.11 -9.77 5.07
N MET A 15 -7.09 -9.26 4.38
CA MET A 15 -7.22 -8.45 3.17
C MET A 15 -6.49 -9.14 2.01
N ASN A 16 -6.69 -8.64 0.79
CA ASN A 16 -6.07 -9.18 -0.41
C ASN A 16 -5.60 -8.08 -1.35
N TYR A 17 -4.50 -8.31 -2.06
CA TYR A 17 -4.04 -7.47 -3.17
C TYR A 17 -3.70 -8.35 -4.39
N PRO A 18 -3.67 -7.80 -5.62
CA PRO A 18 -3.40 -8.58 -6.82
C PRO A 18 -2.00 -9.21 -6.84
N GLU A 19 -1.87 -10.47 -7.31
CA GLU A 19 -0.58 -11.17 -7.39
C GLU A 19 0.46 -10.41 -8.21
N LYS A 20 0.03 -9.63 -9.21
CA LYS A 20 0.88 -8.76 -10.01
C LYS A 20 1.74 -7.83 -9.15
N LEU A 21 1.21 -7.29 -8.06
CA LEU A 21 1.96 -6.43 -7.15
C LEU A 21 3.03 -7.24 -6.39
N GLY A 22 2.70 -8.44 -5.94
CA GLY A 22 3.66 -9.34 -5.31
C GLY A 22 4.79 -9.76 -6.25
N TYR A 23 4.50 -9.93 -7.55
CA TYR A 23 5.51 -10.16 -8.57
C TYR A 23 6.44 -8.94 -8.76
N LEU A 24 5.88 -7.72 -8.80
CA LEU A 24 6.67 -6.49 -8.89
C LEU A 24 7.59 -6.32 -7.67
N THR A 25 7.09 -6.58 -6.47
CA THR A 25 7.89 -6.58 -5.23
C THR A 25 9.04 -7.58 -5.27
N ARG A 26 8.80 -8.81 -5.76
CA ARG A 26 9.86 -9.82 -5.92
C ARG A 26 10.92 -9.42 -6.95
N LYS A 27 10.58 -8.54 -7.89
CA LYS A 27 11.53 -7.94 -8.84
C LYS A 27 12.31 -6.75 -8.27
N GLY A 28 12.11 -6.42 -6.99
CA GLY A 28 12.80 -5.32 -6.31
C GLY A 28 12.09 -3.97 -6.43
N ASN A 29 10.86 -3.92 -6.94
CA ASN A 29 10.10 -2.67 -6.97
C ASN A 29 9.45 -2.40 -5.61
N LEU A 30 9.48 -1.15 -5.18
CA LEU A 30 8.68 -0.71 -4.04
C LEU A 30 7.26 -0.39 -4.52
N VAL A 31 6.34 -1.25 -4.11
CA VAL A 31 4.90 -1.09 -4.38
C VAL A 31 4.27 -0.49 -3.14
N ILE A 32 3.47 0.57 -3.31
CA ILE A 32 2.78 1.24 -2.21
C ILE A 32 1.29 1.30 -2.53
N PHE A 33 0.47 0.93 -1.56
CA PHE A 33 -0.98 1.12 -1.61
C PHE A 33 -1.53 1.37 -0.21
N HIS A 34 -2.78 1.77 -0.10
CA HIS A 34 -3.46 1.86 1.18
C HIS A 34 -4.58 0.83 1.30
N SER A 35 -4.90 0.45 2.54
CA SER A 35 -5.97 -0.48 2.86
C SER A 35 -6.69 -0.01 4.10
N THR A 36 -8.01 -0.11 4.11
CA THR A 36 -8.84 0.22 5.27
C THR A 36 -9.46 -1.03 5.85
N SER A 37 -9.51 -1.12 7.17
CA SER A 37 -10.21 -2.20 7.87
C SER A 37 -11.50 -1.70 8.47
N SER A 38 -12.59 -2.44 8.25
CA SER A 38 -13.90 -2.16 8.85
C SER A 38 -13.99 -2.62 10.31
N LYS A 39 -12.99 -3.34 10.82
CA LYS A 39 -13.00 -3.90 12.18
C LYS A 39 -12.62 -2.87 13.24
N ASP A 40 -11.61 -2.07 12.94
CA ASP A 40 -11.02 -1.04 13.80
C ASP A 40 -11.15 0.36 13.19
N TYR A 41 -11.70 0.47 11.97
CA TYR A 41 -11.88 1.72 11.23
C TYR A 41 -10.58 2.48 10.92
N GLU A 42 -9.45 1.80 11.08
CA GLU A 42 -8.13 2.32 10.75
C GLU A 42 -7.80 2.05 9.29
N SER A 43 -7.00 2.96 8.73
CA SER A 43 -6.39 2.82 7.41
C SER A 43 -4.88 2.69 7.55
N TYR A 44 -4.29 2.03 6.56
CA TYR A 44 -2.90 1.61 6.60
C TYR A 44 -2.24 1.92 5.27
N LEU A 45 -1.09 2.59 5.30
CA LEU A 45 -0.18 2.70 4.16
C LEU A 45 0.75 1.48 4.15
N ILE A 46 0.73 0.73 3.06
CA ILE A 46 1.27 -0.62 2.99
C ILE A 46 2.29 -0.74 1.87
N VAL A 47 3.39 -1.43 2.17
CA VAL A 47 4.37 -1.91 1.21
C VAL A 47 4.41 -3.44 1.28
N PRO A 48 4.11 -4.18 0.20
CA PRO A 48 4.31 -5.62 0.17
C PRO A 48 5.78 -5.99 0.37
N ALA A 49 6.01 -7.12 1.03
CA ALA A 49 7.33 -7.71 1.20
C ALA A 49 7.38 -9.10 0.56
N THR A 50 8.58 -9.66 0.41
CA THR A 50 8.75 -11.08 0.05
C THR A 50 8.02 -12.01 1.02
N LYS A 51 7.87 -11.59 2.28
CA LYS A 51 7.11 -12.27 3.33
C LYS A 51 6.10 -11.31 3.96
N GLY A 52 4.87 -11.30 3.45
CA GLY A 52 3.77 -10.52 4.02
C GLY A 52 3.76 -9.07 3.57
N ILE A 53 3.56 -8.15 4.54
CA ILE A 53 3.46 -6.71 4.30
C ILE A 53 4.25 -5.93 5.36
N HIS A 54 4.70 -4.75 5.00
CA HIS A 54 5.16 -3.71 5.91
C HIS A 54 4.09 -2.63 5.99
N ILE A 55 3.78 -2.22 7.22
CA ILE A 55 2.88 -1.10 7.50
C ILE A 55 3.78 0.10 7.77
N ILE A 56 3.67 1.11 6.92
CA ILE A 56 4.48 2.31 6.99
C ILE A 56 3.84 3.34 7.92
N LYS A 57 2.52 3.48 7.82
CA LYS A 57 1.73 4.41 8.61
C LYS A 57 0.34 3.82 8.87
N THR A 58 -0.20 4.11 10.04
CA THR A 58 -1.59 3.84 10.42
C THR A 58 -2.24 5.15 10.82
N GLY A 59 -3.51 5.33 10.47
CA GLY A 59 -4.29 6.50 10.86
C GLY A 59 -5.69 6.45 10.27
N SER A 60 -6.40 7.59 10.35
CA SER A 60 -7.75 7.69 9.80
C SER A 60 -7.78 7.48 8.28
N MET A 61 -8.94 7.13 7.73
CA MET A 61 -9.12 7.00 6.28
C MET A 61 -8.68 8.27 5.53
N LEU A 62 -9.07 9.44 6.02
CA LEU A 62 -8.72 10.71 5.40
C LEU A 62 -7.22 10.99 5.47
N GLU A 63 -6.60 10.76 6.63
CA GLU A 63 -5.16 10.98 6.83
C GLU A 63 -4.34 10.12 5.86
N ILE A 64 -4.65 8.81 5.77
CA ILE A 64 -3.91 7.89 4.90
C ILE A 64 -4.20 8.15 3.41
N ALA A 65 -5.43 8.52 3.05
CA ALA A 65 -5.76 8.87 1.67
C ALA A 65 -4.99 10.12 1.22
N LEU A 66 -5.01 11.19 2.01
CA LEU A 66 -4.27 12.43 1.72
C LEU A 66 -2.77 12.17 1.66
N LEU A 67 -2.24 11.38 2.60
CA LEU A 67 -0.83 11.00 2.61
C LEU A 67 -0.46 10.25 1.32
N TYR A 68 -1.28 9.27 0.94
CA TYR A 68 -1.07 8.48 -0.28
C TYR A 68 -1.15 9.34 -1.54
N GLU A 69 -2.15 10.21 -1.67
CA GLU A 69 -2.33 11.12 -2.81
C GLU A 69 -1.14 12.07 -2.96
N ASN A 70 -0.66 12.65 -1.86
CA ASN A 70 0.44 13.62 -1.85
C ASN A 70 1.82 13.01 -2.10
N LEU A 71 1.98 11.68 -2.04
CA LEU A 71 3.26 11.06 -2.41
C LEU A 71 3.62 11.40 -3.87
N PRO A 72 4.81 11.98 -4.13
CA PRO A 72 5.25 12.38 -5.47
C PRO A 72 5.76 11.18 -6.27
N LEU A 73 4.95 10.12 -6.34
CA LEU A 73 5.24 8.85 -6.97
C LEU A 73 4.21 8.57 -8.06
N GLU A 74 4.64 7.87 -9.11
CA GLU A 74 3.76 7.53 -10.22
C GLU A 74 2.73 6.49 -9.78
N GLU A 75 1.46 6.78 -10.05
CA GLU A 75 0.32 5.92 -9.73
C GLU A 75 -0.07 5.08 -10.95
N PHE A 76 -0.31 3.79 -10.70
CA PHE A 76 -0.68 2.79 -11.67
C PHE A 76 -1.94 2.06 -11.21
N GLU A 77 -2.63 1.46 -12.17
CA GLU A 77 -3.81 0.65 -11.91
C GLU A 77 -3.61 -0.78 -12.43
N VAL A 78 -3.94 -1.76 -11.61
CA VAL A 78 -4.20 -3.13 -12.08
C VAL A 78 -5.70 -3.28 -12.26
N ARG A 79 -6.15 -3.40 -13.51
CA ARG A 79 -7.53 -3.74 -13.83
C ARG A 79 -7.67 -5.23 -14.09
N ASP A 80 -8.68 -5.83 -13.49
CA ASP A 80 -9.10 -7.18 -13.79
C ASP A 80 -10.62 -7.35 -13.67
N SER A 81 -11.11 -8.60 -13.78
CA SER A 81 -12.54 -8.92 -13.70
C SER A 81 -13.20 -8.55 -12.36
N SER A 82 -12.40 -8.26 -11.33
CA SER A 82 -12.80 -7.90 -9.97
C SER A 82 -12.79 -6.39 -9.72
N GLY A 83 -12.31 -5.58 -10.69
CA GLY A 83 -12.23 -4.13 -10.59
C GLY A 83 -10.83 -3.57 -10.84
N GLY A 84 -10.65 -2.29 -10.50
CA GLY A 84 -9.36 -1.60 -10.52
C GLY A 84 -8.71 -1.59 -9.13
N PHE A 85 -7.40 -1.80 -9.09
CA PHE A 85 -6.58 -1.66 -7.88
C PHE A 85 -5.47 -0.65 -8.15
N ASN A 86 -5.51 0.49 -7.46
CA ASN A 86 -4.50 1.54 -7.58
C ASN A 86 -3.30 1.26 -6.66
N TYR A 87 -2.11 1.54 -7.17
CA TYR A 87 -0.86 1.43 -6.44
C TYR A 87 0.15 2.44 -6.98
N LYS A 88 1.03 2.94 -6.11
CA LYS A 88 2.16 3.77 -6.51
C LYS A 88 3.41 2.92 -6.61
N LEU A 89 4.25 3.19 -7.62
CA LEU A 89 5.60 2.67 -7.68
C LEU A 89 6.57 3.72 -7.19
N GLY A 90 7.38 3.33 -6.22
CA GLY A 90 8.34 4.20 -5.58
C GLY A 90 9.77 3.74 -5.75
N THR A 91 10.64 4.47 -5.08
CA THR A 91 12.07 4.20 -4.96
C THR A 91 12.35 3.28 -3.77
N THR A 92 13.38 3.49 -2.95
CA THR A 92 13.68 2.60 -1.81
C THR A 92 12.76 2.84 -0.61
N LEU A 93 12.71 1.89 0.34
CA LEU A 93 11.95 2.07 1.59
C LEU A 93 12.46 3.27 2.39
N GLU A 94 13.77 3.52 2.36
CA GLU A 94 14.43 4.66 3.01
C GLU A 94 13.96 5.98 2.40
N GLU A 95 14.01 6.10 1.07
CA GLU A 95 13.51 7.30 0.37
C GLU A 95 12.01 7.53 0.59
N LEU A 96 11.20 6.47 0.67
CA LEU A 96 9.80 6.61 1.05
C LEU A 96 9.65 7.22 2.45
N GLN A 97 10.46 6.79 3.42
CA GLN A 97 10.43 7.35 4.78
C GLN A 97 10.84 8.82 4.79
N ASP A 98 11.84 9.20 3.99
CA ASP A 98 12.28 10.59 3.85
C ASP A 98 11.19 11.48 3.24
N LEU A 99 10.49 11.00 2.21
CA LEU A 99 9.35 11.71 1.60
C LEU A 99 8.22 11.93 2.62
N LEU A 100 7.94 10.92 3.44
CA LEU A 100 6.92 10.99 4.48
C LEU A 100 7.31 11.97 5.60
N ALA A 101 8.58 12.01 5.98
CA ALA A 101 9.07 12.95 7.00
C ALA A 101 8.97 14.42 6.54
N GLN A 102 9.28 14.69 5.27
CA GLN A 102 9.17 16.04 4.68
C GLN A 102 7.71 16.51 4.61
N SER A 103 6.77 15.60 4.38
CA SER A 103 5.34 15.89 4.27
C SER A 103 4.67 16.26 5.61
N THR A 104 5.39 16.18 6.74
CA THR A 104 4.86 16.44 8.09
C THR A 104 5.41 17.74 8.71
N SER A 105 6.13 18.56 7.93
CA SER A 105 6.85 19.75 8.43
C SER A 105 6.22 21.10 8.04
N ASP A 106 4.97 21.14 7.60
CA ASP A 106 4.18 22.37 7.39
C ASP A 106 3.05 22.51 8.42
#